data_AF-A0A1Q4BTW8-F1
#
_entry.id   AF-A0A1Q4BTW8-F1
#
_cell.length_a   1.000
_cell.length_b   1.000
_cell.length_c   1.000
_cell.angle_alpha   90.00
_cell.angle_beta   90.00
_cell.angle_gamma   90.00
#
_symmetry.space_group_name_H-M   'P 1'
#
loop_
_entity.id
_entity.type
_entity.pdbx_description
1 polymer ?
#
loop_
_entity_poly.entity_id
_entity_poly.type
_entity_poly.pdbx_seq_one_letter_code
_entity_poly.pdbx_strand_id
1 'polypeptide(L)'
;MSVDGNWKITMSTPMGERNATLALQSSGSTLTGTQSADGNSGEIFDGTVNGNDVSWKISITNPMPLTLEFTGKVDGDAISGEMGIGPMGSFPFTGSRA
;
A
#
# COMPACT_ATOMS: atom_id res chain seq x y z
N MET A 1 4.38 -14.77 -5.11
CA MET A 1 3.92 -15.06 -6.48
C MET A 1 2.55 -14.47 -6.81
N SER A 2 1.54 -14.50 -5.92
CA SER A 2 0.20 -13.94 -6.25
C SER A 2 0.10 -12.41 -6.11
N VAL A 3 0.88 -11.80 -5.21
CA VAL A 3 0.86 -10.36 -4.95
C VAL A 3 1.86 -9.56 -5.80
N ASP A 4 2.77 -10.24 -6.50
CA ASP A 4 3.83 -9.60 -7.29
C ASP A 4 3.24 -8.83 -8.48
N GLY A 5 3.70 -7.61 -8.70
CA GLY A 5 3.31 -6.77 -9.83
C GLY A 5 2.79 -5.41 -9.43
N ASN A 6 2.19 -4.72 -10.40
CA ASN A 6 1.65 -3.40 -10.21
C ASN A 6 0.17 -3.49 -9.81
N TRP A 7 -0.20 -2.75 -8.79
CA TRP A 7 -1.55 -2.61 -8.28
C TRP A 7 -1.96 -1.17 -8.38
N LYS A 8 -3.18 -0.92 -8.85
CA LYS A 8 -3.81 0.39 -8.73
C LYS A 8 -4.68 0.37 -7.50
N ILE A 9 -4.29 1.13 -6.48
CA ILE A 9 -5.05 1.30 -5.24
C ILE A 9 -5.71 2.67 -5.25
N THR A 10 -6.96 2.69 -4.83
CA THR A 10 -7.80 3.87 -4.67
C THR A 10 -8.03 4.04 -3.19
N MET A 11 -7.52 5.13 -2.64
CA MET A 11 -7.60 5.45 -1.23
C MET A 11 -8.75 6.43 -1.01
N SER A 12 -9.74 6.05 -0.23
CA SER A 12 -10.87 6.91 0.11
C SER A 12 -10.52 7.75 1.33
N THR A 13 -10.01 8.96 1.10
CA THR A 13 -9.69 9.90 2.19
C THR A 13 -10.82 10.93 2.35
N PRO A 14 -10.94 11.62 3.51
CA PRO A 14 -11.93 12.67 3.71
C PRO A 14 -11.75 13.86 2.76
N MET A 15 -10.57 13.98 2.16
CA MET A 15 -10.25 14.98 1.13
C MET A 15 -10.68 14.54 -0.28
N GLY A 16 -11.11 13.28 -0.46
CA GLY A 16 -11.49 12.68 -1.75
C GLY A 16 -10.83 11.32 -2.00
N GLU A 17 -11.26 10.67 -3.08
CA GLU A 17 -10.63 9.46 -3.61
C GLU A 17 -9.30 9.82 -4.29
N ARG A 18 -8.22 9.16 -3.86
CA ARG A 18 -6.87 9.35 -4.42
C ARG A 18 -6.38 8.05 -5.03
N ASN A 19 -5.96 8.11 -6.29
CA ASN A 19 -5.40 6.96 -6.99
C ASN A 19 -3.89 6.89 -6.76
N ALA A 20 -3.41 5.71 -6.39
CA ALA A 20 -2.00 5.41 -6.27
C ALA A 20 -1.66 4.11 -7.00
N THR A 21 -0.43 4.04 -7.51
CA THR A 21 0.12 2.85 -8.11
C THR A 21 1.11 2.23 -7.14
N LEU A 22 0.96 0.95 -6.87
CA LEU A 22 1.74 0.20 -5.90
C LEU A 22 2.44 -0.93 -6.64
N ALA A 23 3.77 -0.85 -6.74
CA ALA A 23 4.60 -1.92 -7.28
C ALA A 23 5.04 -2.82 -6.12
N LEU A 24 4.51 -4.05 -6.06
CA LEU A 24 4.83 -5.03 -5.03
C LEU A 24 5.70 -6.15 -5.57
N GLN A 25 6.62 -6.60 -4.74
CA GLN A 25 7.46 -7.76 -4.97
C GLN A 25 7.59 -8.54 -3.66
N SER A 26 6.94 -9.70 -3.61
CA SER A 26 7.06 -10.68 -2.55
C SER A 26 8.29 -11.57 -2.75
N SER A 27 9.04 -11.77 -1.66
CA SER A 27 10.17 -12.68 -1.59
C SER A 27 9.95 -13.64 -0.43
N GLY A 28 9.33 -14.79 -0.71
CA GLY A 28 8.91 -15.73 0.32
C GLY A 28 7.78 -15.14 1.18
N SER A 29 8.12 -14.67 2.39
CA SER A 29 7.19 -14.05 3.34
C SER A 29 7.38 -12.54 3.49
N THR A 30 8.39 -11.95 2.84
CA THR A 30 8.61 -10.51 2.85
C THR A 30 8.02 -9.86 1.62
N LEU A 31 7.59 -8.62 1.76
CA LEU A 31 7.00 -7.82 0.70
C LEU A 31 7.82 -6.54 0.59
N THR A 32 8.38 -6.29 -0.58
CA THR A 32 9.13 -5.08 -0.92
C THR A 32 8.46 -4.39 -2.09
N GLY A 33 8.76 -3.12 -2.31
CA GLY A 33 8.11 -2.40 -3.38
C GLY A 33 8.19 -0.88 -3.27
N THR A 34 7.44 -0.23 -4.14
CA THR A 34 7.33 1.23 -4.20
C THR A 34 5.88 1.63 -4.44
N GLN A 35 5.40 2.61 -3.68
CA GLN A 35 4.11 3.23 -3.89
C GLN A 35 4.30 4.61 -4.50
N SER A 36 3.51 4.95 -5.50
CA SER A 36 3.49 6.25 -6.15
C SER A 36 2.06 6.81 -6.17
N ALA A 37 1.85 7.97 -5.55
CA ALA A 37 0.55 8.64 -5.44
C ALA A 37 0.72 10.15 -5.72
N ASP A 38 -0.06 10.71 -6.65
CA ASP A 38 -0.07 12.17 -6.93
C ASP A 38 1.33 12.81 -7.05
N GLY A 39 2.25 12.14 -7.75
CA GLY A 39 3.62 12.62 -7.95
C GLY A 39 4.57 12.44 -6.76
N ASN A 40 4.10 11.86 -5.65
CA ASN A 40 4.93 11.44 -4.53
C ASN A 40 5.17 9.93 -4.60
N SER A 41 6.43 9.52 -4.46
CA SER A 41 6.82 8.11 -4.36
C SER A 41 7.36 7.81 -2.97
N GLY A 42 6.93 6.69 -2.39
CA GLY A 42 7.44 6.16 -1.14
C GLY A 42 7.91 4.72 -1.32
N GLU A 43 9.05 4.39 -0.72
CA GLU A 43 9.55 3.02 -0.68
C GLU A 43 8.84 2.22 0.42
N ILE A 44 8.50 0.99 0.09
CA ILE A 44 7.93 0.04 1.03
C ILE A 44 9.05 -0.54 1.88
N PHE A 45 8.85 -0.48 3.19
CA PHE A 45 9.69 -1.12 4.18
C PHE A 45 8.81 -1.96 5.12
N ASP A 46 9.41 -2.99 5.72
CA ASP A 46 8.72 -3.88 6.67
C ASP A 46 7.42 -4.49 6.10
N GLY A 47 7.44 -4.83 4.82
CA GLY A 47 6.33 -5.53 4.19
C GLY A 47 6.37 -7.02 4.49
N THR A 48 5.20 -7.56 4.81
CA THR A 48 4.99 -8.98 5.03
C THR A 48 3.78 -9.47 4.24
N VAL A 49 3.86 -10.71 3.78
CA VAL A 49 2.75 -11.38 3.12
C VAL A 49 2.54 -12.74 3.76
N ASN A 50 1.29 -13.03 4.10
CA ASN A 50 0.86 -14.28 4.71
C ASN A 50 -0.36 -14.84 3.96
N GLY A 51 -0.10 -15.65 2.94
CA GLY A 51 -1.14 -16.20 2.07
C GLY A 51 -1.83 -15.10 1.28
N ASN A 52 -3.00 -14.67 1.76
CA ASN A 52 -3.81 -13.61 1.15
C ASN A 52 -3.68 -12.28 1.90
N ASP A 53 -3.21 -12.30 3.14
CA ASP A 53 -3.06 -11.09 3.95
C ASP A 53 -1.71 -10.45 3.64
N VAL A 54 -1.73 -9.15 3.36
CA VAL A 54 -0.57 -8.35 3.02
C VAL A 54 -0.53 -7.15 3.95
N SER A 55 0.64 -6.85 4.47
CA SER A 55 0.85 -5.65 5.26
C SER A 55 2.17 -5.04 4.88
N TRP A 56 2.22 -3.71 4.79
CA TRP A 56 3.44 -3.03 4.44
C TRP A 56 3.45 -1.60 4.96
N LYS A 57 4.65 -1.08 5.22
CA LYS A 57 4.80 0.28 5.73
C LYS A 57 5.59 1.11 4.72
N ILE A 58 5.32 2.40 4.70
CA ILE A 58 5.97 3.35 3.81
C ILE A 58 6.37 4.55 4.63
N SER A 59 7.65 4.94 4.54
CA SER A 59 8.16 6.08 5.29
C SER A 59 8.49 7.16 4.28
N ILE A 60 7.71 8.24 4.35
CA ILE A 60 8.01 9.45 3.60
C ILE A 60 8.92 10.26 4.51
N THR A 61 10.18 10.46 4.13
CA THR A 61 11.17 11.14 4.97
C THR A 61 11.28 12.65 4.71
N ASN A 62 10.70 13.14 3.61
CA ASN A 62 10.78 14.54 3.20
C ASN A 62 9.43 15.04 2.65
N PRO A 63 8.95 16.24 3.03
CA PRO A 63 9.53 17.22 3.95
C PRO A 63 9.21 16.99 5.45
N MET A 64 8.42 15.98 5.79
CA MET A 64 8.24 15.50 7.18
C MET A 64 8.28 13.97 7.21
N PRO A 65 8.93 13.36 8.23
CA PRO A 65 8.90 11.93 8.44
C PRO A 65 7.48 11.49 8.78
N LEU A 66 6.80 10.83 7.85
CA LEU A 66 5.47 10.25 8.06
C LEU A 66 5.49 8.76 7.70
N THR A 67 5.04 7.94 8.65
CA THR A 67 4.87 6.50 8.43
C THR A 67 3.42 6.23 8.03
N LEU A 68 3.27 5.68 6.83
CA LEU A 68 2.02 5.13 6.34
C LEU A 68 2.06 3.62 6.59
N GLU A 69 1.05 3.09 7.27
CA GLU A 69 0.89 1.65 7.47
C GLU A 69 -0.27 1.16 6.61
N PHE A 70 -0.04 0.18 5.76
CA PHE A 70 -1.07 -0.41 4.92
C PHE A 70 -1.28 -1.86 5.36
N THR A 71 -2.53 -2.22 5.59
CA THR A 71 -2.96 -3.60 5.83
C THR A 71 -4.04 -3.91 4.84
N GLY A 72 -3.91 -5.02 4.13
CA GLY A 72 -4.88 -5.41 3.13
C GLY A 72 -4.93 -6.90 2.92
N LYS A 73 -5.92 -7.32 2.15
CA LYS A 73 -6.11 -8.69 1.75
C LYS A 73 -6.24 -8.75 0.24
N VAL A 74 -5.42 -9.59 -0.38
CA VAL A 74 -5.44 -9.89 -1.80
C VAL A 74 -6.37 -11.07 -2.03
N ASP A 75 -7.38 -10.87 -2.88
CA ASP A 75 -8.31 -11.89 -3.34
C ASP A 75 -8.24 -11.94 -4.87
N GLY A 76 -7.44 -12.87 -5.38
CA GLY A 76 -7.15 -12.99 -6.81
C GLY A 76 -6.48 -11.72 -7.36
N ASP A 77 -7.25 -10.93 -8.12
CA ASP A 77 -6.82 -9.69 -8.76
C ASP A 77 -7.35 -8.42 -8.06
N ALA A 78 -8.02 -8.57 -6.91
CA ALA A 78 -8.49 -7.47 -6.09
C ALA A 78 -7.70 -7.37 -4.78
N ILE A 79 -7.47 -6.16 -4.30
CA ILE A 79 -6.90 -5.88 -2.98
C ILE A 79 -7.84 -4.94 -2.23
N SER A 80 -8.11 -5.25 -0.96
CA SER A 80 -8.93 -4.38 -0.11
C SER A 80 -8.31 -4.29 1.27
N GLY A 81 -8.38 -3.12 1.89
CA GLY A 81 -7.66 -2.90 3.14
C GLY A 81 -7.85 -1.52 3.74
N GLU A 82 -7.00 -1.21 4.71
CA GLU A 82 -6.94 0.06 5.40
C GLU A 82 -5.51 0.61 5.39
N MET A 83 -5.41 1.92 5.16
CA MET A 83 -4.18 2.69 5.20
C MET A 83 -4.22 3.62 6.42
N GLY A 84 -3.38 3.36 7.40
CA GLY A 84 -3.06 4.26 8.50
C GLY A 84 -2.09 5.35 8.07
N ILE A 85 -2.50 6.61 8.17
CA ILE A 85 -1.67 7.79 7.90
C ILE A 85 -1.26 8.41 9.26
N GLY A 86 -0.44 7.71 10.04
CA GLY A 86 0.06 8.20 11.33
C GLY A 86 -0.99 8.94 12.19
N PRO A 87 -0.73 10.17 12.68
CA PRO A 87 -1.68 10.93 13.51
C PRO A 87 -2.94 11.39 12.77
N MET A 88 -3.02 11.20 11.46
CA MET A 88 -4.11 11.64 10.59
C MET A 88 -5.28 10.63 10.53
N GLY A 89 -5.08 9.41 11.06
CA GLY A 89 -6.10 8.36 11.14
C GLY A 89 -5.92 7.23 10.11
N SER A 90 -6.81 6.24 10.14
CA SER A 90 -6.88 5.15 9.16
C SER A 90 -7.99 5.38 8.14
N PHE A 91 -7.71 5.04 6.89
CA PHE A 91 -8.62 5.21 5.77
C PHE A 91 -8.74 3.93 4.97
N PRO A 92 -9.95 3.54 4.54
CA PRO A 92 -10.11 2.37 3.70
C PRO A 92 -9.52 2.63 2.31
N PHE A 93 -8.88 1.60 1.75
CA PHE A 93 -8.44 1.58 0.36
C PHE A 93 -8.88 0.31 -0.33
N THR A 94 -9.12 0.44 -1.63
CA THR A 94 -9.48 -0.67 -2.51
C THR A 94 -8.64 -0.58 -3.76
N GLY A 95 -8.16 -1.70 -4.28
CA GLY A 95 -7.40 -1.72 -5.50
C GLY A 95 -7.61 -2.97 -6.33
N SER A 96 -7.06 -2.92 -7.52
CA SER A 96 -7.03 -4.03 -8.45
C SER A 96 -5.66 -4.12 -9.09
N ARG A 97 -5.32 -5.30 -9.60
CA ARG A 97 -4.11 -5.49 -10.39
C ARG A 97 -4.16 -4.58 -11.63
N ALA A 98 -3.04 -3.95 -11.95
CA ALA A 98 -2.90 -2.96 -13.02
C ALA A 98 -2.62 -3.61 -14.38
#